data_AF-A0A914U158-F1
#
_entry.id   AF-A0A914U158-F1
#
_cell.length_a   1.000
_cell.length_b   1.000
_cell.length_c   1.000
_cell.angle_alpha   90.00
_cell.angle_beta   90.00
_cell.angle_gamma   90.00
#
_symmetry.space_group_name_H-M   'P 1'
#
loop_
_entity.id
_entity.type
_entity.pdbx_description
1 polymer ?
#
loop_
_entity_poly.entity_id
_entity_poly.type
_entity_poly.pdbx_seq_one_letter_code
_entity_poly.pdbx_strand_id
1 'polypeptide(L)'
;MLIFINHDSRSVNRPIAVEIAITSTSSQLKVIRDTYYTEYRISLERDLNVKVEGLFGQMLKDLLLRPRDPDNTAVDLDYVDHMIGIITKPENGVEELGRNYEMFEKIFLNQSLIQLRSFFDRYDTHAMRASADSDSPKVRDFETAIRKSVNMHSDIRHM
;
A
#
# COMPACT_ATOMS: atom_id res chain seq x y z
N MET A 1 7.20 -21.82 -1.75
CA MET A 1 6.44 -21.09 -2.78
C MET A 1 5.03 -20.80 -2.26
N LEU A 2 4.96 -19.88 -1.28
CA LEU A 2 3.86 -19.76 -0.33
C LEU A 2 2.65 -18.95 -0.83
N ILE A 3 2.77 -18.23 -1.96
CA ILE A 3 1.70 -17.39 -2.51
C ILE A 3 0.46 -18.23 -2.91
N PHE A 4 0.64 -19.53 -3.18
CA PHE A 4 -0.41 -20.41 -3.71
C PHE A 4 -0.45 -21.80 -3.06
N ILE A 5 -0.06 -21.96 -1.79
CA ILE A 5 -0.37 -23.21 -1.06
C ILE A 5 -1.85 -23.22 -0.68
N ASN A 6 -2.71 -23.18 -1.68
CA ASN A 6 -3.94 -23.93 -1.69
C ASN A 6 -3.98 -24.62 -3.05
N HIS A 7 -3.87 -25.94 -3.00
CA HIS A 7 -3.97 -26.85 -4.14
C HIS A 7 -5.36 -26.79 -4.81
N ASP A 8 -6.25 -25.91 -4.32
CA ASP A 8 -7.56 -25.64 -4.88
C ASP A 8 -7.50 -24.38 -5.77
N SER A 9 -7.57 -24.65 -7.07
CA SER A 9 -7.23 -23.83 -8.24
C SER A 9 -7.87 -22.43 -8.40
N ARG A 10 -8.55 -21.86 -7.40
CA ARG A 10 -9.38 -20.66 -7.56
C ARG A 10 -9.15 -19.49 -6.61
N SER A 11 -8.33 -19.61 -5.56
CA SER A 11 -8.16 -18.53 -4.59
C SER A 11 -6.70 -18.19 -4.26
N VAL A 12 -6.35 -16.91 -4.39
CA VAL A 12 -5.10 -16.34 -3.84
C VAL A 12 -5.27 -16.15 -2.34
N ASN A 13 -4.30 -16.59 -1.54
CA ASN A 13 -4.26 -16.20 -0.13
C ASN A 13 -3.85 -14.72 -0.03
N ARG A 14 -4.84 -13.83 0.01
CA ARG A 14 -4.66 -12.37 -0.04
C ARG A 14 -3.75 -11.85 1.08
N PRO A 15 -3.92 -12.25 2.36
CA PRO A 15 -2.98 -11.91 3.43
C PRO A 15 -1.52 -12.23 3.12
N ILE A 16 -1.23 -13.46 2.70
CA ILE A 16 0.13 -13.92 2.40
C ILE A 16 0.69 -13.15 1.20
N ALA A 17 -0.13 -12.91 0.17
CA ALA A 17 0.29 -12.15 -0.99
C ALA A 17 0.65 -10.71 -0.63
N VAL A 18 -0.14 -10.06 0.23
CA VAL A 18 0.15 -8.70 0.74
C VAL A 18 1.42 -8.70 1.58
N GLU A 19 1.57 -9.64 2.51
CA GLU A 19 2.76 -9.77 3.36
C GLU A 19 4.04 -9.91 2.52
N ILE A 20 4.02 -10.80 1.53
CA ILE A 20 5.15 -10.97 0.61
C ILE A 20 5.43 -9.70 -0.17
N ALA A 21 4.40 -9.01 -0.66
CA ALA A 21 4.55 -7.80 -1.46
C ALA A 21 5.19 -6.65 -0.68
N ILE A 22 4.89 -6.51 0.61
CA ILE A 22 5.39 -5.38 1.42
C ILE A 22 6.72 -5.68 2.13
N THR A 23 7.06 -6.94 2.38
CA THR A 23 8.29 -7.35 3.07
C THR A 23 9.44 -7.73 2.13
N SER A 24 9.13 -8.05 0.87
CA SER A 24 10.14 -8.46 -0.10
C SER A 24 10.82 -7.26 -0.75
N THR A 25 12.14 -7.34 -0.93
CA THR A 25 12.90 -6.40 -1.75
C THR A 25 12.60 -6.60 -3.24
N SER A 26 12.94 -5.62 -4.07
CA SER A 26 12.82 -5.71 -5.53
C SER A 26 13.55 -6.92 -6.13
N SER A 27 14.70 -7.31 -5.56
CA SER A 27 15.43 -8.51 -5.99
C SER A 27 14.73 -9.80 -5.56
N GLN A 28 14.19 -9.85 -4.34
CA GLN A 28 13.39 -10.98 -3.87
C GLN A 28 12.11 -11.15 -4.71
N LEU A 29 11.38 -10.07 -5.00
CA LEU A 29 10.20 -10.11 -5.87
C LEU A 29 10.52 -10.57 -7.28
N LYS A 30 11.69 -10.22 -7.82
CA LYS A 30 12.17 -10.77 -9.10
C LYS A 30 12.37 -12.28 -9.01
N VAL A 31 13.12 -12.77 -8.01
CA VAL A 31 13.35 -14.21 -7.81
C VAL A 31 12.04 -14.98 -7.64
N ILE A 32 11.08 -14.41 -6.89
CA ILE A 32 9.74 -14.99 -6.71
C ILE A 32 9.03 -15.13 -8.06
N ARG A 33 9.02 -14.10 -8.91
CA ARG A 33 8.40 -14.14 -10.24
C ARG A 33 9.06 -15.15 -11.16
N ASP A 34 10.38 -15.20 -11.18
CA ASP A 34 11.14 -16.12 -12.04
C ASP A 34 10.94 -17.58 -11.60
N THR A 35 10.95 -17.83 -10.29
CA THR A 35 10.65 -19.15 -9.72
C THR A 35 9.19 -19.54 -9.99
N TYR A 36 8.27 -18.58 -9.91
CA TYR A 36 6.86 -18.76 -10.24
C TYR A 36 6.62 -19.26 -11.65
N TYR A 37 7.23 -18.58 -12.62
CA TYR A 37 7.14 -18.98 -14.01
C TYR A 37 7.79 -20.35 -14.28
N THR A 38 8.90 -20.65 -13.61
CA THR A 38 9.61 -21.92 -13.78
C THR A 38 8.78 -23.12 -13.32
N GLU A 39 8.11 -23.00 -12.16
CA GLU A 39 7.31 -24.08 -11.58
C GLU A 39 5.97 -24.26 -12.31
N TYR A 40 5.23 -23.17 -12.53
CA TYR A 40 3.83 -23.25 -12.98
C TYR A 40 3.64 -22.99 -14.47
N ARG A 41 4.69 -22.58 -15.19
CA ARG A 41 4.66 -22.25 -16.63
C ARG A 41 3.63 -21.16 -16.99
N ILE A 42 3.24 -20.35 -16.01
CA ILE A 42 2.41 -19.16 -16.14
C ILE A 42 3.08 -18.02 -15.38
N SER A 43 3.05 -16.80 -15.91
CA SER A 43 3.61 -15.66 -15.20
C SER A 43 2.74 -15.31 -13.99
N LEU A 44 3.38 -14.86 -12.91
CA LEU A 44 2.66 -14.41 -11.70
C LEU A 44 1.63 -13.32 -12.04
N GLU A 45 1.99 -12.40 -12.92
CA GLU A 45 1.10 -11.35 -13.40
C GLU A 45 -0.17 -11.89 -14.07
N ARG A 46 -0.02 -12.87 -14.99
CA ARG A 46 -1.16 -13.45 -15.70
C ARG A 46 -2.08 -14.19 -14.73
N ASP A 47 -1.51 -14.90 -13.77
CA ASP A 47 -2.29 -15.63 -12.77
C ASP A 47 -3.02 -14.69 -11.80
N LEU A 48 -2.36 -13.60 -11.36
CA LEU A 48 -2.98 -12.56 -10.54
C LEU A 48 -4.16 -11.87 -11.25
N ASN A 49 -4.05 -11.62 -12.56
CA ASN A 49 -5.13 -11.02 -13.35
C ASN A 49 -6.40 -11.86 -13.39
N VAL A 50 -6.28 -13.19 -13.23
CA VAL A 50 -7.44 -14.10 -13.21
C VAL A 50 -7.99 -14.28 -11.79
N LYS A 51 -7.13 -14.20 -10.77
CA LYS A 51 -7.49 -14.57 -9.39
C LYS A 51 -7.81 -13.39 -8.48
N VAL A 52 -7.43 -12.17 -8.86
CA VAL A 52 -7.64 -10.97 -8.05
C VAL A 52 -8.18 -9.85 -8.94
N GLU A 53 -9.37 -9.38 -8.59
CA GLU A 53 -10.10 -8.38 -9.37
C GLU A 53 -10.24 -7.06 -8.62
N GLY A 54 -10.70 -6.04 -9.35
CA GLY A 54 -10.99 -4.72 -8.82
C GLY A 54 -9.76 -3.96 -8.34
N LEU A 55 -10.03 -2.91 -7.57
CA LEU A 55 -9.01 -1.97 -7.10
C LEU A 55 -7.95 -2.64 -6.22
N PHE A 56 -8.36 -3.55 -5.33
CA PHE A 56 -7.44 -4.32 -4.51
C PHE A 56 -6.48 -5.16 -5.37
N GLY A 57 -7.01 -5.85 -6.40
CA GLY A 57 -6.18 -6.61 -7.32
C GLY A 57 -5.18 -5.73 -8.07
N GLN A 58 -5.57 -4.53 -8.44
CA GLN A 58 -4.67 -3.55 -9.06
C GLN A 58 -3.54 -3.11 -8.10
N MET A 59 -3.87 -2.73 -6.87
CA MET A 59 -2.89 -2.35 -5.85
C MET A 59 -1.91 -3.50 -5.54
N LEU A 60 -2.42 -4.72 -5.36
CA LEU A 60 -1.61 -5.90 -5.07
C LEU A 60 -0.67 -6.26 -6.22
N LYS A 61 -1.16 -6.20 -7.46
CA LYS A 61 -0.32 -6.41 -8.65
C LYS A 61 0.83 -5.42 -8.68
N ASP A 62 0.55 -4.14 -8.47
CA ASP A 62 1.61 -3.15 -8.51
C ASP A 62 2.63 -3.31 -7.38
N LEU A 63 2.19 -3.67 -6.16
CA LEU A 63 3.13 -3.99 -5.08
C LEU A 63 4.03 -5.19 -5.40
N LEU A 64 3.52 -6.23 -6.07
CA LEU A 64 4.27 -7.45 -6.40
C LEU A 64 5.13 -7.33 -7.66
N LEU A 65 4.70 -6.54 -8.63
CA LEU A 65 5.28 -6.51 -9.96
C LEU A 65 6.14 -5.26 -10.21
N ARG A 66 5.85 -4.15 -9.52
CA ARG A 66 6.60 -2.91 -9.65
C ARG A 66 7.70 -2.86 -8.57
N PRO A 67 8.98 -2.98 -8.95
CA PRO A 67 10.06 -2.84 -7.99
C PRO A 67 10.08 -1.42 -7.43
N ARG A 68 10.23 -1.30 -6.11
CA ARG A 68 10.60 -0.02 -5.48
C ARG A 68 12.06 0.27 -5.80
N ASP A 69 12.39 1.54 -5.97
CA ASP A 69 13.78 1.98 -6.11
C ASP A 69 14.51 1.81 -4.76
N PRO A 70 15.45 0.86 -4.64
CA PRO A 70 16.15 0.60 -3.40
C PRO A 70 17.25 1.64 -3.10
N ASP A 71 17.67 2.43 -4.11
CA ASP A 71 18.87 3.26 -4.03
C ASP A 71 18.55 4.74 -3.73
N ASN A 72 17.27 5.11 -3.77
CA ASN A 72 16.84 6.47 -3.42
C ASN A 72 16.82 6.68 -1.90
N THR A 73 17.96 7.15 -1.39
CA THR A 73 18.18 7.46 0.03
C THR A 73 17.82 8.90 0.40
N ALA A 74 17.58 9.76 -0.60
CA ALA A 74 17.20 11.14 -0.37
C ALA A 74 15.71 11.24 -0.05
N VAL A 75 15.37 12.16 0.85
CA VAL A 75 13.97 12.50 1.16
C VAL A 75 13.63 13.82 0.48
N ASP A 76 12.63 13.80 -0.39
CA ASP A 76 12.04 14.99 -0.98
C ASP A 76 10.94 15.52 -0.06
N LEU A 77 11.32 16.47 0.80
CA LEU A 77 10.42 17.05 1.80
C LEU A 77 9.31 17.91 1.18
N ASP A 78 9.59 18.57 0.04
CA ASP A 78 8.61 19.39 -0.66
C ASP A 78 7.52 18.51 -1.25
N TYR A 79 7.89 17.34 -1.81
CA TYR A 79 6.93 16.33 -2.23
C TYR A 79 6.11 15.80 -1.05
N VAL A 80 6.74 15.51 0.10
CA VAL A 80 5.98 15.09 1.29
C VAL A 80 4.94 16.14 1.67
N ASP A 81 5.34 17.40 1.82
CA ASP A 81 4.43 18.48 2.23
C ASP A 81 3.29 18.69 1.23
N HIS A 82 3.58 18.60 -0.06
CA HIS A 82 2.57 18.61 -1.10
C HIS A 82 1.56 17.47 -0.93
N MET A 83 2.03 16.24 -0.68
CA MET A 83 1.16 15.09 -0.46
C MET A 83 0.34 15.20 0.83
N ILE A 84 0.91 15.76 1.91
CA ILE A 84 0.17 16.08 3.14
C ILE A 84 -0.93 17.10 2.86
N GLY A 85 -0.63 18.16 2.11
CA GLY A 85 -1.61 19.16 1.71
C GLY A 85 -2.74 18.61 0.83
N ILE A 86 -2.50 17.51 0.09
CA ILE A 86 -3.54 16.82 -0.67
C ILE A 86 -4.38 15.93 0.24
N ILE A 87 -3.76 15.04 1.02
CA ILE A 87 -4.47 13.99 1.78
C ILE A 87 -5.24 14.51 2.99
N THR A 88 -4.93 15.72 3.45
CA THR A 88 -5.65 16.39 4.55
C THR A 88 -6.93 17.09 4.09
N LYS A 89 -7.16 17.22 2.77
CA LYS A 89 -8.39 17.81 2.25
C LYS A 89 -9.57 16.85 2.39
N PRO A 90 -10.79 17.33 2.68
CA PRO A 90 -11.96 16.48 2.88
C PRO A 90 -12.24 15.52 1.71
N GLU A 91 -12.02 15.97 0.47
CA GLU A 91 -12.24 15.17 -0.74
C GLU A 91 -11.23 14.04 -0.95
N ASN A 92 -10.07 14.11 -0.27
CA ASN A 92 -8.90 13.25 -0.48
C ASN A 92 -8.41 12.63 0.83
N GLY A 93 -9.26 12.63 1.86
CA GLY A 93 -8.92 12.16 3.20
C GLY A 93 -8.26 10.79 3.20
N VAL A 94 -7.47 10.49 4.24
CA VAL A 94 -6.82 9.17 4.44
C VAL A 94 -7.79 8.01 4.25
N GLU A 95 -9.06 8.19 4.64
CA GLU A 95 -10.10 7.18 4.51
C GLU A 95 -10.42 6.80 3.05
N GLU A 96 -10.13 7.67 2.09
CA GLU A 96 -10.35 7.46 0.65
C GLU A 96 -9.19 6.71 -0.04
N LEU A 97 -8.06 6.47 0.65
CA LEU A 97 -6.94 5.71 0.08
C LEU A 97 -7.35 4.33 -0.42
N GLY A 98 -8.30 3.69 0.25
CA GLY A 98 -8.84 2.38 -0.14
C GLY A 98 -9.69 2.40 -1.42
N ARG A 99 -10.06 3.58 -1.93
CA ARG A 99 -10.92 3.79 -3.12
C ARG A 99 -10.24 4.61 -4.22
N ASN A 100 -9.16 5.31 -3.89
CA ASN A 100 -8.42 6.15 -4.81
C ASN A 100 -7.08 5.51 -5.18
N TYR A 101 -7.06 4.80 -6.31
CA TYR A 101 -5.85 4.17 -6.84
C TYR A 101 -4.71 5.15 -7.05
N GLU A 102 -5.02 6.30 -7.64
CA GLU A 102 -4.03 7.31 -7.99
C GLU A 102 -3.33 7.86 -6.74
N MET A 103 -4.08 8.05 -5.66
CA MET A 103 -3.51 8.44 -4.37
C MET A 103 -2.63 7.35 -3.78
N PHE A 104 -3.11 6.10 -3.82
CA PHE A 104 -2.34 4.96 -3.37
C PHE A 104 -1.02 4.84 -4.14
N GLU A 105 -1.04 5.01 -5.45
CA GLU A 105 0.14 4.95 -6.29
C GLU A 105 1.15 6.06 -5.96
N LYS A 106 0.69 7.31 -5.86
CA LYS A 106 1.53 8.46 -5.54
C LYS A 106 2.20 8.35 -4.18
N ILE A 107 1.47 7.86 -3.17
CA ILE A 107 1.99 7.74 -1.80
C ILE A 107 2.82 6.47 -1.65
N PHE A 108 2.27 5.31 -2.02
CA PHE A 108 2.87 4.03 -1.67
C PHE A 108 3.76 3.44 -2.74
N LEU A 109 3.41 3.50 -4.03
CA LEU A 109 4.10 2.70 -5.06
C LEU A 109 5.38 3.36 -5.56
N ASN A 110 5.38 4.68 -5.72
CA ASN A 110 6.48 5.40 -6.37
C ASN A 110 7.54 5.93 -5.38
N GLN A 111 7.45 5.57 -4.10
CA GLN A 111 8.26 6.16 -3.03
C GLN A 111 9.18 5.13 -2.37
N SER A 112 10.38 5.59 -1.99
CA SER A 112 11.31 4.80 -1.17
C SER A 112 10.77 4.65 0.26
N LEU A 113 11.29 3.65 1.00
CA LEU A 113 10.85 3.41 2.38
C LEU A 113 11.17 4.60 3.31
N ILE A 114 12.28 5.31 3.04
CA ILE A 114 12.68 6.48 3.82
C ILE A 114 11.74 7.66 3.53
N GLN A 115 11.34 7.84 2.26
CA GLN A 115 10.35 8.83 1.86
C GLN A 115 8.98 8.55 2.52
N LEU A 116 8.54 7.29 2.52
CA LEU A 116 7.30 6.87 3.19
C LEU A 116 7.33 7.15 4.70
N ARG A 117 8.44 6.83 5.35
CA ARG A 117 8.61 7.12 6.77
C ARG A 117 8.49 8.62 7.05
N SER A 118 9.15 9.45 6.24
CA SER A 118 9.04 10.90 6.39
C SER A 118 7.62 11.41 6.16
N PHE A 119 6.88 10.80 5.24
CA PHE A 119 5.46 11.11 5.02
C PHE A 119 4.61 10.80 6.25
N PHE A 120 4.74 9.62 6.86
CA PHE A 120 3.96 9.28 8.06
C PHE A 120 4.30 10.18 9.24
N ASP A 121 5.59 10.40 9.51
CA ASP A 121 6.05 11.26 10.61
C ASP A 121 5.50 12.70 10.47
N ARG A 122 5.48 13.24 9.24
CA ARG A 122 4.94 14.57 8.96
C ARG A 122 3.42 14.61 9.03
N TYR A 123 2.73 13.58 8.56
CA TYR A 123 1.28 13.46 8.70
C TYR A 123 0.87 13.51 10.17
N ASP A 124 1.51 12.69 11.01
CA ASP A 124 1.18 12.61 12.44
C ASP A 124 1.51 13.93 13.16
N THR A 125 2.62 14.58 12.80
CA THR A 125 2.95 15.92 13.30
C THR A 125 1.88 16.94 12.92
N HIS A 126 1.37 16.89 11.68
CA HIS A 126 0.27 17.75 11.23
C HIS A 126 -1.02 17.45 12.00
N ALA A 127 -1.39 16.18 12.17
CA ALA A 127 -2.57 15.75 12.91
C ALA A 127 -2.53 16.18 14.39
N MET A 128 -1.36 16.06 15.03
CA MET A 128 -1.13 16.53 16.40
C MET A 128 -1.31 18.05 16.51
N ARG A 129 -0.72 18.82 15.59
CA ARG A 129 -0.85 20.29 15.57
C ARG A 129 -2.28 20.72 15.35
N ALA A 130 -2.98 20.10 14.39
CA ALA A 130 -4.37 20.38 14.12
C ALA A 130 -5.24 20.12 15.37
N SER A 131 -4.97 19.03 16.10
CA SER A 131 -5.70 18.63 17.32
C SER A 131 -5.32 19.39 18.59
N ALA A 132 -4.26 20.22 18.55
CA ALA A 132 -3.83 21.01 19.70
C ALA A 132 -4.68 22.28 19.89
N ASP A 133 -5.40 22.69 18.85
CA ASP A 133 -6.40 23.74 18.91
C ASP A 133 -7.68 23.19 19.58
N SER A 134 -8.06 23.72 20.73
CA SER A 134 -9.16 23.19 21.55
C SER A 134 -10.52 23.24 20.87
N ASP A 135 -10.69 24.14 19.90
CA ASP A 135 -11.93 24.33 19.15
C ASP A 135 -12.00 23.50 17.86
N SER A 136 -10.92 22.78 17.51
CA SER A 136 -10.85 21.97 16.30
C SER A 136 -11.25 20.50 16.54
N PRO A 137 -11.80 19.82 15.52
CA PRO A 137 -12.06 18.38 15.62
C PRO A 137 -10.74 17.61 15.70
N LYS A 138 -10.67 16.66 16.65
CA LYS A 138 -9.50 15.80 16.84
C LYS A 138 -9.16 15.02 15.56
N VAL A 139 -8.02 15.35 14.97
CA VAL A 139 -7.45 14.64 13.81
C VAL A 139 -6.70 13.41 14.31
N ARG A 140 -6.95 12.27 13.67
CA ARG A 140 -6.29 10.99 14.02
C ARG A 140 -4.92 10.93 13.35
N ASP A 141 -3.97 10.25 13.99
CA ASP A 141 -2.75 9.77 13.34
C ASP A 141 -3.08 8.87 12.14
N PHE A 142 -2.12 8.70 11.24
CA PHE A 142 -2.31 8.04 9.95
C PHE A 142 -2.82 6.60 10.11
N GLU A 143 -2.18 5.81 10.98
CA GLU A 143 -2.57 4.42 11.22
C GLU A 143 -3.98 4.31 11.78
N THR A 144 -4.32 5.14 12.77
CA THR A 144 -5.64 5.16 13.39
C THR A 144 -6.71 5.60 12.41
N ALA A 145 -6.42 6.56 11.52
CA ALA A 145 -7.33 6.99 10.47
C ALA A 145 -7.64 5.84 9.48
N ILE A 146 -6.61 5.11 9.04
CA ILE A 146 -6.75 3.92 8.19
C ILE A 146 -7.56 2.82 8.90
N ARG A 147 -7.19 2.43 10.12
CA ARG A 147 -7.85 1.33 10.84
C ARG A 147 -9.33 1.59 11.13
N LYS A 148 -9.68 2.85 11.39
CA LYS A 148 -11.06 3.26 11.69
C LYS A 148 -11.86 3.65 10.45
N SER A 149 -11.24 3.72 9.29
CA SER A 149 -11.94 3.97 8.03
C SER A 149 -13.04 2.92 7.85
N VAL A 150 -14.25 3.40 7.58
CA VAL A 150 -15.40 2.57 7.15
C VAL A 150 -15.31 2.19 5.68
N ASN A 151 -14.48 2.91 4.93
CA ASN A 151 -14.30 2.73 3.49
C ASN A 151 -13.23 1.69 3.15
N MET A 152 -12.40 1.31 4.12
CA MET A 152 -11.48 0.19 4.01
C MET A 152 -12.21 -1.12 4.29
N HIS A 153 -12.20 -2.03 3.31
CA HIS A 153 -12.98 -3.27 3.26
C HIS A 153 -13.03 -4.03 4.60
N SER A 154 -14.19 -4.63 4.89
CA SER A 154 -14.45 -5.48 6.07
C SER A 154 -13.39 -6.57 6.28
N ASP A 155 -12.71 -7.00 5.23
CA ASP A 155 -11.63 -7.99 5.26
C ASP A 155 -10.44 -7.53 6.13
N ILE A 156 -10.18 -6.22 6.24
CA ILE A 156 -9.12 -5.67 7.11
C ILE A 156 -9.55 -5.65 8.59
N ARG A 157 -10.86 -5.63 8.87
CA ARG A 157 -11.39 -5.60 10.25
C ARG A 157 -11.35 -6.96 10.95
N HIS A 158 -11.10 -8.03 10.21
CA HIS A 158 -11.13 -9.42 10.69
C HIS A 158 -9.80 -10.17 10.52
N MET A 159 -8.72 -9.46 10.19
CA MET A 159 -7.35 -9.96 10.33
C MET A 159 -6.81 -9.63 11.73
#